data_AF-A0A223KTS6-F1
#
_entry.id   AF-A0A223KTS6-F1
#
_cell.length_a   1.000
_cell.length_b   1.000
_cell.length_c   1.000
_cell.angle_alpha   90.00
_cell.angle_beta   90.00
_cell.angle_gamma   90.00
#
_symmetry.space_group_name_H-M   'P 1'
#
loop_
_entity.id
_entity.type
_entity.pdbx_description
1 polymer ?
#
loop_
_entity_poly.entity_id
_entity_poly.type
_entity_poly.pdbx_seq_one_letter_code
_entity_poly.pdbx_strand_id
1 'polypeptide(L)'
;MFKKCRNILRNEKGLTLIELLAVVVILGIIAAIAIPSISSIIDNSKKDTHVANAQQMVNSARLAIANNSELNTGTHHLSLNYLITNKYIDQIQNPDNKSVGYVTGSEDLLSGTGEGSVPAENSSYVKIVNGKITEVKLYSADREVHETAVDGNLILNRDSIVD
;
A
#
# COMPACT_ATOMS: atom_id res chain seq x y z
N MET A 1 -56.62 3.06 -30.06
CA MET A 1 -55.69 4.20 -30.25
C MET A 1 -54.20 3.79 -30.23
N PHE A 2 -53.84 2.57 -30.66
CA PHE A 2 -52.47 1.99 -30.56
C PHE A 2 -51.66 1.96 -31.87
N LYS A 3 -52.13 2.62 -32.94
CA LYS A 3 -51.52 2.50 -34.28
C LYS A 3 -50.31 3.43 -34.52
N LYS A 4 -50.04 4.39 -33.61
CA LYS A 4 -49.05 5.46 -33.80
C LYS A 4 -47.63 5.10 -33.32
N CYS A 5 -47.47 4.17 -32.37
CA CYS A 5 -46.15 3.74 -31.88
C CYS A 5 -45.40 2.80 -32.85
N ARG A 6 -46.10 2.18 -33.82
CA ARG A 6 -45.48 1.24 -34.77
C ARG A 6 -44.57 1.90 -35.83
N ASN A 7 -44.69 3.21 -36.04
CA ASN A 7 -43.85 3.91 -37.01
C ASN A 7 -42.52 4.42 -36.42
N ILE A 8 -42.39 4.51 -35.09
CA ILE A 8 -41.15 4.93 -34.42
C ILE A 8 -40.10 3.81 -34.48
N LEU A 9 -40.55 2.55 -34.35
CA LEU A 9 -39.71 1.34 -34.45
C LEU A 9 -39.27 1.00 -35.90
N ARG A 10 -39.75 1.73 -36.92
CA ARG A 10 -39.41 1.48 -38.33
C ARG A 10 -38.45 2.53 -38.90
N ASN A 11 -37.97 3.46 -38.07
CA ASN A 11 -37.03 4.50 -38.47
C ASN A 11 -35.60 4.17 -38.02
N GLU A 12 -35.19 2.91 -38.24
CA GLU A 12 -33.81 2.47 -38.03
C GLU A 12 -32.95 2.96 -39.20
N LYS A 13 -32.59 4.25 -39.16
CA LYS A 13 -31.45 4.74 -39.92
C LYS A 13 -30.22 4.04 -39.35
N GLY A 14 -29.82 2.94 -39.98
CA GLY A 14 -28.68 2.14 -39.56
C GLY A 14 -27.41 2.99 -39.56
N LEU A 15 -26.64 2.90 -38.47
CA LEU A 15 -25.28 3.43 -38.41
C LEU A 15 -24.46 2.79 -39.52
N THR A 16 -23.73 3.62 -40.26
CA THR A 16 -22.85 3.10 -41.31
C THR A 16 -21.56 2.58 -40.69
N LEU A 17 -20.93 1.57 -41.31
CA LEU A 17 -19.65 1.03 -40.83
C LEU A 17 -18.55 2.10 -40.78
N ILE A 18 -18.60 3.10 -41.67
CA ILE A 18 -17.61 4.19 -41.71
C ILE A 18 -17.71 5.12 -40.50
N GLU A 19 -18.93 5.38 -40.00
CA GLU A 19 -19.14 6.20 -38.80
C GLU A 19 -18.60 5.48 -37.56
N LEU A 20 -18.86 4.17 -37.43
CA LEU A 20 -18.28 3.37 -36.35
C LEU A 20 -16.75 3.27 -36.47
N LEU A 21 -16.21 3.17 -37.69
CA LEU A 21 -14.78 3.11 -37.94
C LEU A 21 -14.08 4.41 -37.47
N ALA A 22 -14.62 5.58 -37.84
CA ALA A 22 -14.06 6.87 -37.45
C ALA A 22 -13.99 7.02 -35.92
N VAL A 23 -15.01 6.57 -35.20
CA VAL A 23 -15.04 6.63 -33.72
C VAL A 23 -13.96 5.75 -33.10
N VAL A 24 -13.80 4.51 -33.56
CA VAL A 24 -12.78 3.59 -33.02
C VAL A 24 -11.37 4.10 -33.30
N VAL A 25 -11.12 4.72 -34.46
CA VAL A 25 -9.83 5.35 -34.78
C VAL A 25 -9.50 6.48 -33.79
N ILE A 26 -10.45 7.37 -33.52
CA ILE A 26 -10.26 8.46 -32.56
C ILE A 26 -10.01 7.91 -31.14
N LEU A 27 -10.80 6.93 -30.70
CA LEU A 27 -10.60 6.26 -29.40
C LEU A 27 -9.24 5.57 -29.30
N GLY A 28 -8.76 4.97 -30.39
CA GLY A 28 -7.45 4.34 -30.45
C GLY A 28 -6.29 5.33 -30.25
N ILE A 29 -6.36 6.50 -30.88
CA ILE A 29 -5.35 7.57 -30.71
C ILE A 29 -5.33 8.08 -29.27
N ILE A 30 -6.50 8.32 -28.68
CA ILE A 30 -6.62 8.78 -27.28
C ILE A 30 -6.06 7.72 -26.34
N ALA A 31 -6.44 6.45 -26.53
CA ALA A 31 -5.97 5.34 -25.70
C ALA A 31 -4.43 5.19 -25.75
N ALA A 32 -3.81 5.36 -26.92
CA ALA A 32 -2.37 5.22 -27.09
C ALA A 32 -1.56 6.19 -26.21
N ILE A 33 -2.04 7.43 -26.02
CA ILE A 33 -1.38 8.43 -25.17
C ILE A 33 -1.81 8.29 -23.71
N ALA A 34 -3.08 7.97 -23.48
CA ALA A 34 -3.66 7.92 -22.14
C ALA A 34 -3.14 6.74 -21.30
N ILE A 35 -3.03 5.55 -21.88
CA ILE A 35 -2.62 4.32 -21.16
C ILE A 35 -1.28 4.48 -20.42
N PRO A 36 -0.17 4.90 -21.04
CA PRO A 36 1.11 5.02 -20.33
C PRO A 36 1.08 6.08 -19.23
N SER A 37 0.41 7.22 -19.47
CA SER A 37 0.27 8.29 -18.47
C SER A 37 -0.53 7.83 -17.24
N ILE A 38 -1.66 7.16 -17.48
CA ILE A 38 -2.52 6.64 -16.41
C ILE A 38 -1.82 5.53 -15.63
N SER A 39 -1.05 4.65 -16.30
CA SER A 39 -0.25 3.62 -15.64
C SER A 39 0.72 4.23 -14.62
N SER A 40 1.48 5.25 -15.02
CA SER A 40 2.43 5.92 -14.12
C SER A 40 1.74 6.59 -12.92
N ILE A 41 0.57 7.21 -13.13
CA ILE A 41 -0.22 7.81 -12.05
C ILE A 41 -0.69 6.74 -11.06
N ILE A 42 -1.18 5.60 -11.56
CA ILE A 42 -1.60 4.48 -10.72
C ILE A 42 -0.41 3.96 -9.91
N ASP A 43 0.74 3.75 -10.54
CA ASP A 43 1.94 3.25 -9.84
C ASP A 43 2.40 4.22 -8.74
N ASN A 44 2.42 5.52 -9.02
CA ASN A 44 2.72 6.53 -8.01
C ASN A 44 1.70 6.54 -6.85
N SER A 45 0.41 6.37 -7.15
CA SER A 45 -0.64 6.28 -6.12
C SER A 45 -0.50 5.03 -5.24
N LYS A 46 -0.06 3.90 -5.82
CA LYS A 46 0.26 2.69 -5.05
C LYS A 46 1.48 2.93 -4.16
N LYS A 47 2.54 3.54 -4.69
CA LYS A 47 3.73 3.96 -3.90
C LYS A 47 3.32 4.86 -2.72
N ASP A 48 2.50 5.88 -2.96
CA ASP A 48 2.00 6.75 -1.88
C ASP A 48 1.21 5.98 -0.81
N THR A 49 0.42 5.00 -1.24
CA THR A 49 -0.35 4.16 -0.31
C THR A 49 0.56 3.28 0.54
N HIS A 50 1.64 2.73 -0.02
CA HIS A 50 2.66 1.99 0.74
C HIS A 50 3.33 2.87 1.79
N VAL A 51 3.76 4.08 1.41
CA VAL A 51 4.33 5.08 2.32
C VAL A 51 3.36 5.41 3.45
N ALA A 52 2.08 5.64 3.11
CA ALA A 52 1.04 5.93 4.09
C ALA A 52 0.79 4.76 5.06
N ASN A 53 0.77 3.52 4.56
CA ASN A 53 0.64 2.32 5.38
C ASN A 53 1.84 2.14 6.33
N ALA A 54 3.07 2.38 5.85
CA ALA A 54 4.25 2.36 6.69
C ALA A 54 4.20 3.46 7.76
N GLN A 55 3.74 4.67 7.40
CA GLN A 55 3.54 5.76 8.34
C GLN A 55 2.49 5.44 9.41
N GLN A 56 1.41 4.75 9.01
CA GLN A 56 0.40 4.23 9.94
C GLN A 56 1.01 3.22 10.90
N MET A 57 1.85 2.30 10.40
CA MET A 57 2.56 1.33 11.23
C MET A 57 3.49 2.00 12.25
N VAL A 58 4.23 3.03 11.85
CA VAL A 58 5.04 3.85 12.78
C VAL A 58 4.16 4.48 13.85
N ASN A 59 3.01 5.06 13.48
CA ASN A 59 2.10 5.68 14.45
C ASN A 59 1.51 4.65 15.43
N SER A 60 1.16 3.46 14.96
CA SER A 60 0.72 2.35 15.80
C SER A 60 1.81 1.86 16.74
N ALA A 61 3.07 1.81 16.30
CA ALA A 61 4.19 1.51 17.17
C ALA A 61 4.40 2.62 18.23
N ARG A 62 4.21 3.90 17.89
CA ARG A 62 4.23 5.00 18.90
C ARG A 62 3.17 4.78 19.97
N LEU A 63 1.97 4.35 19.57
CA LEU A 63 0.91 4.00 20.51
C LEU A 63 1.30 2.80 21.37
N ALA A 64 1.96 1.79 20.81
CA ALA A 64 2.47 0.65 21.57
C ALA A 64 3.52 1.07 22.63
N ILE A 65 4.45 1.97 22.29
CA ILE A 65 5.43 2.54 23.24
C ILE A 65 4.74 3.27 24.39
N ALA A 66 3.69 4.03 24.10
CA ALA A 66 2.95 4.76 25.11
C ALA A 66 2.19 3.82 26.08
N ASN A 67 1.78 2.64 25.62
CA ASN A 67 1.04 1.67 26.43
C ASN A 67 1.94 0.63 27.12
N ASN A 68 3.15 0.38 26.61
CA ASN A 68 4.08 -0.58 27.18
C ASN A 68 5.39 0.10 27.58
N SER A 69 5.61 0.21 28.90
CA SER A 69 6.80 0.83 29.47
C SER A 69 8.09 0.08 29.12
N GLU A 70 8.04 -1.23 28.86
CA GLU A 70 9.21 -2.05 28.51
C GLU A 70 9.89 -1.54 27.23
N LEU A 71 9.10 -1.03 26.27
CA LEU A 71 9.58 -0.52 24.99
C LEU A 71 10.40 0.78 25.11
N ASN A 72 10.41 1.40 26.30
CA ASN A 72 11.18 2.63 26.55
C ASN A 72 12.66 2.35 26.84
N THR A 73 13.07 1.09 27.02
CA THR A 73 14.45 0.74 27.37
C THR A 73 14.95 -0.42 26.53
N GLY A 74 16.16 -0.32 25.98
CA GLY A 74 16.75 -1.40 25.18
C GLY A 74 16.32 -1.35 23.71
N THR A 75 16.48 -2.47 23.02
CA THR A 75 16.15 -2.61 21.58
C THR A 75 15.02 -3.62 21.41
N HIS A 76 13.96 -3.21 20.72
CA HIS A 76 12.80 -4.03 20.43
C HIS A 76 12.43 -3.97 18.96
N HIS A 77 11.88 -5.05 18.45
CA HIS A 77 11.30 -5.12 17.12
C HIS A 77 9.84 -5.54 17.24
N LEU A 78 8.94 -4.68 16.78
CA LEU A 78 7.52 -4.95 16.72
C LEU A 78 7.18 -5.31 15.29
N SER A 79 6.79 -6.55 15.06
CA SER A 79 6.28 -6.95 13.75
C SER A 79 4.92 -6.31 13.48
N LEU A 80 4.51 -6.31 12.22
CA LEU A 80 3.16 -5.92 11.85
C LEU A 80 2.11 -6.86 12.49
N ASN A 81 2.41 -8.15 12.63
CA ASN A 81 1.49 -9.10 13.24
C ASN A 81 1.26 -8.80 14.73
N TYR A 82 2.33 -8.48 15.47
CA TYR A 82 2.23 -8.02 16.86
C TYR A 82 1.31 -6.80 16.98
N LEU A 83 1.47 -5.81 16.09
CA LEU A 83 0.66 -4.58 16.11
C LEU A 83 -0.82 -4.86 15.81
N ILE A 84 -1.11 -5.82 14.92
CA ILE A 84 -2.49 -6.21 14.57
C ILE A 84 -3.12 -7.00 15.74
N THR A 85 -2.43 -8.01 16.25
CA THR A 85 -2.94 -8.88 17.33
C THR A 85 -3.19 -8.09 18.62
N ASN A 86 -2.32 -7.13 18.94
CA ASN A 86 -2.50 -6.23 20.08
C ASN A 86 -3.43 -5.03 19.79
N LYS A 87 -4.04 -4.98 18.60
CA LYS A 87 -5.03 -3.96 18.19
C LYS A 87 -4.50 -2.51 18.19
N TYR A 88 -3.21 -2.33 17.92
CA TYR A 88 -2.63 -1.00 17.68
C TYR A 88 -2.86 -0.52 16.25
N ILE A 89 -3.09 -1.45 15.31
CA ILE A 89 -3.40 -1.16 13.92
C ILE A 89 -4.41 -2.18 13.39
N ASP A 90 -5.29 -1.73 12.50
CA ASP A 90 -6.11 -2.65 11.71
C ASP A 90 -5.28 -3.30 10.60
N GLN A 91 -5.81 -4.38 10.03
CA GLN A 91 -5.18 -5.03 8.89
C GLN A 91 -5.10 -4.07 7.70
N ILE A 92 -3.87 -3.66 7.36
CA ILE A 92 -3.57 -2.84 6.19
C ILE A 92 -3.48 -3.69 4.92
N GLN A 93 -3.83 -3.10 3.78
CA GLN A 93 -3.91 -3.78 2.49
C GLN A 93 -2.73 -3.41 1.58
N ASN A 94 -2.23 -4.39 0.83
CA ASN A 94 -1.22 -4.16 -0.20
C ASN A 94 -1.89 -3.59 -1.47
N PRO A 95 -1.55 -2.36 -1.91
CA PRO A 95 -2.12 -1.74 -3.10
C PRO A 95 -1.64 -2.38 -4.42
N ASP A 96 -0.50 -3.07 -4.44
CA ASP A 96 -0.02 -3.79 -5.63
C ASP A 96 -0.78 -5.10 -5.84
N ASN A 97 -0.96 -5.88 -4.78
CA ASN A 97 -1.71 -7.13 -4.81
C ASN A 97 -2.60 -7.29 -3.57
N LYS A 98 -3.89 -7.01 -3.73
CA LYS A 98 -4.87 -7.10 -2.61
C LYS A 98 -5.09 -8.52 -2.10
N SER A 99 -4.72 -9.55 -2.85
CA SER A 99 -4.82 -10.94 -2.43
C SER A 99 -3.60 -11.41 -1.64
N VAL A 100 -2.45 -10.79 -1.86
CA VAL A 100 -1.18 -11.08 -1.17
C VAL A 100 -0.79 -9.84 -0.37
N GLY A 101 -1.24 -9.81 0.89
CA GLY A 101 -0.93 -8.72 1.81
C GLY A 101 0.57 -8.61 2.17
N TYR A 102 0.88 -7.72 3.09
CA TYR A 102 2.24 -7.61 3.63
C TYR A 102 2.64 -8.85 4.43
N VAL A 103 3.94 -9.15 4.45
CA VAL A 103 4.45 -10.24 5.30
C VAL A 103 4.51 -9.72 6.74
N THR A 104 3.64 -10.24 7.60
CA THR A 104 3.36 -9.63 8.91
C THR A 104 4.38 -9.95 10.00
N GLY A 105 5.14 -11.04 9.86
CA GLY A 105 6.14 -11.47 10.85
C GLY A 105 5.58 -12.19 12.09
N SER A 106 6.41 -12.37 13.12
CA SER A 106 6.06 -13.09 14.37
C SER A 106 5.01 -12.34 15.20
N GLU A 107 4.16 -13.01 15.96
CA GLU A 107 3.25 -12.34 16.91
C GLU A 107 3.94 -11.88 18.19
N ASP A 108 5.13 -12.40 18.48
CA ASP A 108 5.85 -12.15 19.72
C ASP A 108 6.60 -10.81 19.68
N LEU A 109 6.71 -10.17 20.85
CA LEU A 109 7.62 -9.04 21.02
C LEU A 109 9.06 -9.54 21.00
N LEU A 110 9.82 -9.15 19.97
CA LEU A 110 11.22 -9.51 19.84
C LEU A 110 12.10 -8.45 20.49
N SER A 111 12.96 -8.84 21.43
CA SER A 111 13.76 -7.91 22.23
C SER A 111 15.22 -8.36 22.28
N GLY A 112 16.15 -7.41 22.09
CA GLY A 112 17.59 -7.66 22.08
C GLY A 112 18.24 -7.56 20.69
N THR A 113 19.53 -7.91 20.63
CA THR A 113 20.38 -7.80 19.43
C THR A 113 20.93 -9.14 18.94
N GLY A 114 20.53 -10.25 19.56
CA GLY A 114 20.99 -11.60 19.22
C GLY A 114 20.16 -12.29 18.13
N GLU A 115 20.67 -13.41 17.61
CA GLU A 115 19.92 -14.34 16.77
C GLU A 115 18.67 -14.82 17.53
N GLY A 116 17.48 -14.56 16.97
CA GLY A 116 16.17 -14.81 17.60
C GLY A 116 15.48 -13.55 18.18
N SER A 117 16.19 -12.42 18.30
CA SER A 117 15.63 -11.13 18.69
C SER A 117 15.38 -10.19 17.49
N VAL A 118 15.73 -10.64 16.29
CA VAL A 118 15.60 -9.90 15.03
C VAL A 118 14.49 -10.55 14.20
N PRO A 119 13.57 -9.77 13.61
CA PRO A 119 12.55 -10.28 12.70
C PRO A 119 13.16 -10.98 11.49
N ALA A 120 12.39 -11.86 10.83
CA ALA A 120 12.83 -12.49 9.59
C ALA A 120 13.14 -11.43 8.51
N GLU A 121 14.14 -11.69 7.67
CA GLU A 121 14.67 -10.72 6.67
C GLU A 121 13.56 -10.10 5.79
N ASN A 122 12.59 -10.92 5.39
CA ASN A 122 11.47 -10.54 4.53
C ASN A 122 10.17 -10.38 5.32
N SER A 123 10.20 -9.61 6.41
CA SER A 123 9.03 -9.34 7.24
C SER A 123 8.86 -7.84 7.51
N SER A 124 7.62 -7.47 7.85
CA SER A 124 7.27 -6.11 8.21
C SER A 124 7.45 -5.89 9.71
N TYR A 125 8.23 -4.89 10.08
CA TYR A 125 8.50 -4.56 11.48
C TYR A 125 8.86 -3.10 11.69
N VAL A 126 8.83 -2.70 12.96
CA VAL A 126 9.30 -1.41 13.46
C VAL A 126 10.34 -1.67 14.53
N LYS A 127 11.52 -1.06 14.40
CA LYS A 127 12.57 -1.12 15.42
C LYS A 127 12.49 0.07 16.34
N ILE A 128 12.59 -0.23 17.63
CA ILE A 128 12.57 0.75 18.71
C ILE A 128 13.86 0.61 19.49
N VAL A 129 14.51 1.74 19.74
CA VAL A 129 15.68 1.82 20.60
C VAL A 129 15.40 2.88 21.67
N ASN A 130 15.34 2.46 22.93
CA ASN A 130 15.12 3.32 24.09
C ASN A 130 13.89 4.25 23.92
N GLY A 131 12.75 3.68 23.52
CA GLY A 131 11.50 4.42 23.32
C GLY A 131 11.44 5.28 22.05
N LYS A 132 12.50 5.28 21.22
CA LYS A 132 12.51 5.98 19.93
C LYS A 132 12.41 4.99 18.79
N ILE A 133 11.57 5.30 17.80
CA ILE A 133 11.44 4.48 16.60
C ILE A 133 12.59 4.83 15.64
N THR A 134 13.51 3.89 15.44
CA THR A 134 14.72 4.10 14.64
C THR A 134 14.65 3.48 13.26
N GLU A 135 13.74 2.52 13.03
CA GLU A 135 13.64 1.83 11.75
C GLU A 135 12.20 1.41 11.52
N VAL A 136 11.78 1.48 10.27
CA VAL A 136 10.51 0.90 9.81
C VAL A 136 10.77 0.16 8.52
N LYS A 137 10.33 -1.09 8.47
CA LYS A 137 10.34 -1.92 7.27
C LYS A 137 8.94 -2.47 7.05
N LEU A 138 8.30 -2.15 5.93
CA LEU A 138 7.02 -2.71 5.50
C LEU A 138 7.27 -3.51 4.22
N TYR A 139 7.17 -4.84 4.30
CA TYR A 139 7.60 -5.74 3.24
C TYR A 139 6.42 -6.40 2.54
N SER A 140 6.44 -6.38 1.21
CA SER A 140 5.57 -7.17 0.34
C SER A 140 6.41 -7.83 -0.77
N ALA A 141 5.82 -8.77 -1.50
CA ALA A 141 6.53 -9.43 -2.61
C ALA A 141 6.84 -8.50 -3.79
N ASP A 142 6.06 -7.43 -3.96
CA ASP A 142 6.20 -6.51 -5.09
C ASP A 142 7.09 -5.30 -4.76
N ARG A 143 7.08 -4.84 -3.51
CA ARG A 143 7.81 -3.66 -3.02
C ARG A 143 8.05 -3.73 -1.52
N GLU A 144 9.07 -3.04 -1.04
CA GLU A 144 9.27 -2.75 0.38
C GLU A 144 9.38 -1.25 0.65
N VAL A 145 8.85 -0.80 1.79
CA VAL A 145 9.13 0.54 2.33
C VAL A 145 10.12 0.35 3.46
N HIS A 146 11.30 0.94 3.35
CA HIS A 146 12.34 0.83 4.37
C HIS A 146 12.96 2.19 4.64
N GLU A 147 12.94 2.61 5.90
CA GLU A 147 13.57 3.86 6.34
C GLU A 147 14.22 3.68 7.71
N THR A 148 15.37 4.33 7.90
CA THR A 148 16.12 4.30 9.16
C THR A 148 16.44 5.73 9.61
N ALA A 149 16.26 6.00 10.91
CA ALA A 149 16.60 7.27 11.53
C ALA A 149 17.42 7.06 12.80
N VAL A 150 18.51 7.83 12.95
CA VAL A 150 19.37 7.79 14.13
C VAL A 150 18.72 8.47 15.33
N ASP A 151 17.96 9.54 15.11
CA ASP A 151 17.42 10.39 16.17
C ASP A 151 15.96 10.09 16.55
N GLY A 152 15.34 9.10 15.90
CA GLY A 152 13.93 8.77 16.06
C GLY A 152 12.97 9.56 15.15
N ASN A 153 13.52 10.42 14.28
CA ASN A 153 12.75 11.19 13.31
C ASN A 153 12.76 10.50 11.94
N LEU A 154 11.88 9.53 11.74
CA LEU A 154 11.67 8.86 10.45
C LEU A 154 10.92 9.78 9.49
N ILE A 155 11.47 9.98 8.29
CA ILE A 155 10.84 10.72 7.21
C ILE A 155 10.56 9.74 6.09
N LEU A 156 9.29 9.34 5.97
CA LEU A 156 8.85 8.40 4.94
C LEU A 156 8.39 9.16 3.70
N ASN A 157 8.94 8.80 2.55
CA ASN A 157 8.54 9.33 1.26
C ASN A 157 8.68 8.25 0.16
N ARG A 158 8.50 8.64 -1.10
CA ARG A 158 8.61 7.69 -2.23
C ARG A 158 10.02 7.13 -2.43
N ASP A 159 11.05 7.81 -1.96
CA ASP A 159 12.45 7.36 -2.05
C ASP A 159 12.75 6.28 -1.00
N SER A 160 11.94 6.18 0.05
CA SER A 160 11.98 5.07 1.02
C SER A 160 11.42 3.76 0.44
N ILE A 161 10.93 3.76 -0.81
CA ILE A 161 10.43 2.55 -1.49
C ILE A 161 11.55 1.90 -2.28
N VAL A 162 11.70 0.59 -2.08
CA VAL A 162 12.53 -0.28 -2.89
C VAL A 162 11.60 -1.22 -3.66
N ASP A 163 11.76 -1.25 -4.98
CA ASP A 163 11.02 -2.09 -5.92
C ASP A 163 11.74 -3.43 -6.14
#